data_AF-A0A8S3ZKL9-F1
#
_entry.id   AF-A0A8S3ZKL9-F1
#
_cell.length_a   1.000
_cell.length_b   1.000
_cell.length_c   1.000
_cell.angle_alpha   90.00
_cell.angle_beta   90.00
_cell.angle_gamma   90.00
#
_symmetry.space_group_name_H-M   'P 1'
#
loop_
_entity.id
_entity.type
_entity.pdbx_description
1 polymer ?
#
loop_
_entity_poly.entity_id
_entity_poly.type
_entity_poly.pdbx_seq_one_letter_code
_entity_poly.pdbx_strand_id
1 'polypeptide(L)' 'CQLPYSKGLCKGFMPQWYFDSASGRCDMFVWGMCGGNDNRFSSPEECYASCKF' A
#
# COMPACT_ATOMS: atom_id res chain seq x y z
N CYS A 1 7.07 -3.77 -7.17
CA CYS A 1 6.66 -3.44 -5.79
C CYS A 1 7.87 -3.24 -4.87
N GLN A 2 8.62 -2.16 -5.10
CA GLN A 2 9.84 -1.82 -4.32
C GLN A 2 9.73 -0.44 -3.64
N LEU A 3 8.63 0.28 -3.87
CA LEU A 3 8.39 1.57 -3.24
C LEU A 3 7.97 1.36 -1.78
N PRO A 4 8.32 2.24 -0.84
CA PRO A 4 7.74 2.21 0.50
C PRO A 4 6.25 2.59 0.45
N TYR A 5 5.47 2.21 1.46
CA TYR A 5 4.12 2.78 1.59
C TYR A 5 4.20 4.30 1.79
N SER A 6 3.18 5.02 1.32
CA SER A 6 3.11 6.47 1.49
C SER A 6 1.75 6.91 1.99
N LYS A 7 1.72 7.50 3.20
CA LYS A 7 0.51 8.05 3.81
C LYS A 7 -0.05 9.23 3.02
N GLY A 8 0.75 9.87 2.17
CA GLY A 8 0.36 11.09 1.47
C GLY A 8 0.33 12.32 2.38
N LEU A 9 -0.23 13.42 1.87
CA LEU A 9 -0.17 14.74 2.52
C LEU A 9 -1.44 15.07 3.32
N CYS A 10 -2.56 14.43 2.97
CA CYS A 10 -3.85 14.67 3.61
C CYS A 10 -3.99 13.84 4.90
N LYS A 11 -4.96 14.24 5.74
CA LYS A 11 -5.23 13.62 7.05
C LYS A 11 -6.46 12.72 7.06
N GLY A 12 -6.87 12.23 5.89
CA GLY A 12 -7.94 11.23 5.78
C GLY A 12 -7.54 9.92 6.45
N PHE A 13 -8.54 9.11 6.78
CA PHE A 13 -8.33 7.79 7.38
C PHE A 13 -8.93 6.74 6.45
N MET A 14 -8.08 6.15 5.59
CA MET A 14 -8.50 5.08 4.70
C MET A 14 -7.55 3.90 4.81
N PRO A 15 -7.99 2.77 5.40
CA PRO A 15 -7.22 1.53 5.39
C PRO A 15 -6.95 1.08 3.95
N GLN A 16 -5.69 0.80 3.66
CA GLN A 16 -5.18 0.37 2.37
C GLN A 16 -4.08 -0.67 2.59
N TRP A 17 -3.68 -1.36 1.53
CA TRP A 17 -2.64 -2.38 1.57
C TRP A 17 -1.40 -1.93 0.81
N TYR A 18 -0.22 -2.33 1.26
CA TYR A 18 1.03 -2.15 0.53
C TYR A 18 1.85 -3.43 0.59
N PHE A 19 2.71 -3.63 -0.41
CA PHE A 19 3.66 -4.74 -0.39
C PHE A 19 4.93 -4.33 0.35
N ASP A 20 5.24 -5.02 1.44
CA ASP A 20 6.51 -4.96 2.14
C ASP A 20 7.50 -5.94 1.48
N SER A 21 8.44 -5.39 0.71
CA SER A 21 9.46 -6.19 0.03
C SER A 21 10.49 -6.81 0.99
N ALA A 22 10.62 -6.31 2.21
CA ALA A 22 11.53 -6.89 3.20
C ALA A 22 10.98 -8.20 3.77
N SER A 23 9.68 -8.25 4.05
CA SER A 23 9.01 -9.47 4.54
C SER A 23 8.34 -10.31 3.45
N GLY A 24 8.19 -9.78 2.23
CA GLY A 24 7.54 -10.45 1.10
C GLY A 24 6.01 -10.56 1.27
N ARG A 25 5.40 -9.67 2.06
CA ARG A 25 3.99 -9.73 2.45
C ARG A 25 3.25 -8.44 2.13
N CYS A 26 1.94 -8.56 1.94
CA CYS A 26 1.05 -7.42 1.86
C CYS A 26 0.51 -7.10 3.25
N ASP A 27 0.80 -5.89 3.74
CA ASP A 27 0.39 -5.41 5.06
C ASP A 27 -0.51 -4.17 4.94
N MET A 28 -1.33 -3.94 5.97
CA MET A 28 -2.22 -2.79 6.03
C MET A 28 -1.50 -1.51 6.47
N PHE A 29 -1.91 -0.38 5.91
CA PHE A 29 -1.55 0.96 6.37
C PHE A 29 -2.73 1.93 6.21
N VAL A 30 -2.64 3.11 6.84
CA VAL A 30 -3.64 4.18 6.66
C VAL A 30 -3.13 5.17 5.62
N TRP A 31 -3.85 5.30 4.51
CA TRP A 31 -3.63 6.34 3.51
C TRP A 31 -4.45 7.59 3.83
N GLY A 32 -3.81 8.74 3.70
CA GLY A 32 -4.34 10.07 3.97
C GLY A 32 -5.42 10.56 3.00
N MET A 33 -5.80 9.76 2.00
CA MET A 33 -6.78 10.07 0.93
C MET A 33 -6.32 11.12 -0.10
N CYS A 34 -5.06 11.55 -0.09
CA CYS A 34 -4.47 12.29 -1.21
C CYS A 34 -2.96 12.06 -1.32
N GLY A 35 -2.40 12.23 -2.51
CA GLY A 35 -0.99 11.93 -2.80
C GLY A 35 -0.67 10.44 -2.61
N GLY A 36 0.55 10.14 -2.17
CA GLY A 36 1.01 8.77 -2.01
C GLY A 36 1.81 8.29 -3.24
N ASN A 37 1.85 6.98 -3.44
CA ASN A 37 2.49 6.34 -4.59
C ASN A 37 1.70 5.08 -4.98
N ASP A 38 2.22 4.35 -5.96
CA ASP A 38 1.56 3.18 -6.56
C ASP A 38 1.67 1.90 -5.71
N ASN A 39 2.45 1.89 -4.62
CA ASN A 39 2.43 0.76 -3.68
C ASN A 39 1.27 0.92 -2.68
N ARG A 40 0.05 0.92 -3.22
CA ARG A 40 -1.20 1.08 -2.48
C ARG A 40 -2.33 0.34 -3.19
N PHE A 41 -2.96 -0.59 -2.50
CA PHE A 41 -3.99 -1.48 -3.03
C PHE A 41 -5.20 -1.54 -2.11
N SER A 42 -6.38 -1.76 -2.69
CA SER A 42 -7.65 -1.78 -1.94
C SER A 42 -7.86 -3.09 -1.19
N SER A 43 -7.19 -4.18 -1.59
CA SER A 43 -7.29 -5.49 -0.95
C SER A 43 -5.93 -6.21 -0.90
N PRO A 44 -5.75 -7.20 0.00
CA PRO A 44 -4.53 -8.00 0.04
C PRO A 44 -4.38 -8.86 -1.22
N GLU A 45 -5.49 -9.34 -1.81
CA GLU A 45 -5.48 -10.10 -3.07
C GLU A 45 -4.95 -9.26 -4.23
N GLU A 46 -5.39 -8.00 -4.35
CA GLU A 46 -4.92 -7.06 -5.37
C GLU A 46 -3.41 -6.78 -5.20
N CYS A 47 -2.98 -6.59 -3.95
CA CYS A 47 -1.57 -6.39 -3.63
C CYS A 47 -0.72 -7.61 -4.03
N TYR A 48 -1.14 -8.82 -3.64
CA TYR A 48 -0.40 -10.03 -4.01
C TYR A 48 -0.45 -10.29 -5.51
N ALA A 49 -1.58 -10.08 -6.18
CA ALA A 49 -1.67 -10.21 -7.64
C ALA A 49 -0.76 -9.22 -8.38
N SER A 50 -0.57 -8.01 -7.84
CA SER A 50 0.28 -6.98 -8.45
C SER A 50 1.76 -7.18 -8.16
N CYS A 51 2.11 -7.78 -7.02
CA CYS A 51 3.47 -7.77 -6.49
C CYS A 51 4.15 -9.13 -6.37
N LYS A 52 3.38 -10.23 -6.29
CA LYS A 52 3.92 -11.58 -6.32
C LYS A 52 3.85 -12.13 -7.74
N PHE A 53 4.82 -11.73 -8.55
CA PHE A 53 5.34 -12.48 -9.70
C PHE A 53 6.83 -12.20 -9.83
#